data_AF-S2EQK7-F1
#
_entry.id   AF-S2EQK7-F1
#
_cell.length_a   1.000
_cell.length_b   1.000
_cell.length_c   1.000
_cell.angle_alpha   90.00
_cell.angle_beta   90.00
_cell.angle_gamma   90.00
#
_symmetry.space_group_name_H-M   'P 1'
#
loop_
_entity.id
_entity.type
_entity.pdbx_description
1 polymer ?
#
loop_
_entity_poly.entity_id
_entity_poly.type
_entity_poly.pdbx_seq_one_letter_code
_entity_poly.pdbx_strand_id
1 'polypeptide(L)'
;MWNFKTPGIPDDLFERTENVPITKEEVRTIQISKARLCPGHIVYDIGCGSGSISIEAAIQVETGKVIAIDYDENAIELTKKILQNLV
;
A
#
# COMPACT_ATOMS: atom_id res chain seq x y z
N MET A 1 -6.30 -4.98 -11.03
CA MET A 1 -4.85 -4.93 -11.33
C MET A 1 -4.44 -3.57 -11.86
N TRP A 2 -3.46 -2.96 -11.21
CA TRP A 2 -2.86 -1.67 -11.61
C TRP A 2 -1.72 -1.89 -12.60
N ASN A 3 -1.79 -1.28 -13.79
CA ASN A 3 -0.86 -1.55 -14.89
C ASN A 3 0.22 -0.47 -15.07
N PHE A 4 0.35 0.47 -14.14
CA PHE A 4 1.25 1.62 -14.26
C PHE A 4 2.40 1.51 -13.26
N LYS A 5 3.55 2.09 -13.60
CA LYS A 5 4.68 2.22 -12.67
C LYS A 5 4.52 3.38 -11.69
N THR A 6 3.79 4.42 -12.07
CA THR A 6 3.61 5.61 -11.25
C THR A 6 2.65 5.33 -10.09
N PRO A 7 2.86 5.96 -8.92
CA PRO A 7 1.90 5.91 -7.83
C PRO A 7 0.62 6.68 -8.19
N GLY A 8 -0.42 6.48 -7.39
CA GLY A 8 -1.73 7.13 -7.55
C GLY A 8 -2.82 6.14 -7.95
N ILE A 9 -2.82 4.94 -7.38
CA ILE A 9 -3.94 4.01 -7.53
C ILE A 9 -5.19 4.69 -6.92
N PRO A 10 -6.28 4.82 -7.68
CA PRO A 10 -7.50 5.46 -7.21
C PRO A 10 -8.08 4.88 -5.92
N ASP A 11 -8.61 5.76 -5.08
CA ASP A 11 -9.19 5.48 -3.75
C ASP A 11 -10.36 4.46 -3.78
N ASP A 12 -11.02 4.33 -4.93
CA ASP A 12 -12.16 3.44 -5.19
C ASP A 12 -11.74 2.02 -5.61
N LEU A 13 -10.49 1.83 -6.02
CA LEU A 13 -9.93 0.50 -6.29
C LEU A 13 -9.48 -0.23 -5.02
N PHE A 14 -9.37 0.47 -3.89
CA PHE A 14 -9.10 -0.14 -2.59
C PHE A 14 -10.40 -0.54 -1.93
N GLU A 15 -10.50 -1.82 -1.56
CA GLU A 15 -11.59 -2.28 -0.72
C GLU A 15 -11.60 -1.55 0.63
N ARG A 16 -12.79 -1.35 1.19
CA ARG A 16 -13.00 -0.64 2.45
C ARG A 16 -13.72 -1.54 3.45
N THR A 17 -13.33 -1.41 4.71
CA THR A 17 -14.03 -2.00 5.85
C THR A 17 -14.27 -0.89 6.88
N GLU A 18 -15.33 -1.03 7.68
CA GLU A 18 -15.59 -0.10 8.78
C GLU A 18 -14.37 -0.02 9.71
N ASN A 19 -14.07 1.19 10.17
CA ASN A 19 -13.00 1.49 11.13
C ASN A 19 -11.56 1.25 10.67
N VAL A 20 -11.30 0.79 9.44
CA VAL A 20 -9.94 0.71 8.89
C VAL A 20 -9.66 1.94 8.00
N PRO A 21 -8.72 2.83 8.37
CA PRO A 21 -8.46 4.05 7.60
C PRO A 21 -7.70 3.75 6.30
N ILE A 22 -7.86 4.65 5.34
CA ILE A 22 -7.08 4.68 4.10
C ILE A 22 -6.38 6.03 3.96
N THR A 23 -5.12 6.01 3.56
CA THR A 23 -4.43 7.21 3.10
C THR A 23 -4.97 7.60 1.73
N LYS A 24 -5.53 8.81 1.63
CA LYS A 24 -6.07 9.37 0.39
C LYS A 24 -5.05 9.38 -0.74
N GLU A 25 -5.49 9.06 -1.95
CA GLU A 25 -4.71 9.01 -3.19
C GLU A 25 -3.64 10.11 -3.31
N GLU A 26 -4.01 11.38 -3.16
CA GLU A 26 -3.09 12.52 -3.35
C GLU A 26 -2.03 12.56 -2.25
N VAL A 27 -2.41 12.26 -1.00
CA VAL A 27 -1.49 12.21 0.15
C VAL A 27 -0.53 11.04 -0.01
N ARG A 28 -1.05 9.87 -0.38
CA ARG A 28 -0.28 8.65 -0.63
C ARG A 28 0.74 8.84 -1.74
N THR A 29 0.34 9.47 -2.84
CA THR A 29 1.24 9.80 -3.96
C THR A 29 2.43 10.64 -3.50
N ILE A 30 2.17 11.66 -2.67
CA ILE A 30 3.23 12.49 -2.08
C ILE A 30 4.13 11.65 -1.16
N GLN A 31 3.56 10.79 -0.32
CA GLN A 31 4.33 9.94 0.59
C GLN A 31 5.27 9.00 -0.15
N ILE A 32 4.79 8.33 -1.20
CA ILE A 32 5.62 7.45 -2.05
C ILE A 32 6.75 8.23 -2.70
N SER A 33 6.47 9.43 -3.24
CA SER A 33 7.51 10.29 -3.81
C SER A 33 8.57 10.69 -2.77
N LYS A 34 8.14 11.07 -1.57
CA LYS A 34 9.05 11.47 -0.48
C LYS A 34 9.86 10.32 0.09
N ALA A 35 9.36 9.09 0.00
CA ALA A 35 10.05 7.89 0.45
C ALA A 35 11.28 7.54 -0.41
N ARG A 36 11.40 8.08 -1.64
CA ARG A 36 12.54 7.88 -2.55
C ARG A 36 12.92 6.40 -2.71
N LEU A 37 11.91 5.57 -2.91
CA LEU A 37 12.06 4.13 -3.03
C LEU A 37 12.86 3.76 -4.29
N CYS A 38 13.59 2.65 -4.23
CA CYS A 38 14.35 2.10 -5.34
C CYS A 38 14.18 0.57 -5.38
N PRO A 39 14.38 -0.06 -6.54
CA PRO A 39 14.41 -1.51 -6.66
C PRO A 39 15.34 -2.17 -5.63
N GLY A 40 14.88 -3.24 -5.00
CA GLY A 40 15.65 -4.00 -4.00
C GLY A 40 15.58 -3.46 -2.57
N HIS A 41 14.95 -2.31 -2.33
CA HIS A 41 14.75 -1.82 -0.96
C HIS A 41 13.85 -2.75 -0.14
N ILE A 42 14.12 -2.84 1.16
CA ILE A 42 13.22 -3.45 2.15
C ILE A 42 12.48 -2.30 2.87
N VAL A 43 11.16 -2.30 2.76
CA VAL A 43 10.29 -1.27 3.34
C VAL A 43 9.50 -1.88 4.51
N TYR A 44 9.48 -1.17 5.63
CA TYR A 44 8.62 -1.49 6.77
C TYR A 44 7.51 -0.43 6.82
N ASP A 45 6.27 -0.84 6.65
CA ASP A 45 5.09 0.02 6.74
C ASP A 45 4.38 -0.28 8.07
N ILE A 46 4.56 0.62 9.05
CA ILE A 46 4.09 0.43 10.44
C ILE A 46 2.74 1.14 10.61
N GLY A 47 1.71 0.39 11.01
CA GLY A 47 0.33 0.86 11.00
C GLY A 47 -0.22 0.95 9.59
N CYS A 48 -0.15 -0.16 8.84
CA CYS A 48 -0.45 -0.16 7.41
C CYS A 48 -1.93 0.10 7.09
N GLY A 49 -2.85 -0.06 8.05
CA GLY A 49 -4.29 0.14 7.86
C GLY A 49 -4.81 -0.73 6.71
N SER A 50 -5.42 -0.10 5.70
CA SER A 50 -5.88 -0.80 4.49
C SER A 50 -4.77 -1.28 3.55
N GLY A 51 -3.48 -1.09 3.88
CA GLY A 51 -2.35 -1.51 3.05
C GLY A 51 -2.12 -0.62 1.82
N SER A 52 -2.80 0.52 1.76
CA SER A 52 -2.75 1.48 0.65
C SER A 52 -1.33 1.93 0.28
N ILE A 53 -0.50 2.27 1.29
CA ILE A 53 0.92 2.62 1.11
C ILE A 53 1.75 1.39 0.77
N SER A 54 1.54 0.29 1.48
CA SER A 54 2.27 -0.96 1.27
C SER A 54 2.20 -1.45 -0.18
N ILE A 55 1.03 -1.43 -0.81
CA ILE A 55 0.85 -1.87 -2.20
C ILE A 55 1.57 -0.95 -3.18
N GLU A 56 1.43 0.37 -3.02
CA GLU A 56 2.14 1.34 -3.86
C GLU A 56 3.66 1.19 -3.71
N ALA A 57 4.15 1.02 -2.49
CA ALA A 57 5.57 0.83 -2.20
C ALA A 57 6.10 -0.46 -2.83
N ALA A 58 5.31 -1.55 -2.82
CA ALA A 58 5.70 -2.83 -3.40
C ALA A 58 5.97 -2.71 -4.90
N ILE A 59 5.16 -1.93 -5.62
CA ILE A 59 5.36 -1.65 -7.05
C ILE A 59 6.69 -0.91 -7.27
N GLN A 60 7.05 0.04 -6.40
CA GLN A 60 8.27 0.85 -6.56
C GLN A 60 9.56 0.07 -6.25
N VAL A 61 9.51 -0.88 -5.32
CA VAL A 61 10.72 -1.61 -4.89
C VAL A 61 11.00 -2.85 -5.74
N GLU A 62 10.14 -3.22 -6.68
CA GLU A 62 10.32 -4.32 -7.65
C GLU A 62 10.87 -5.62 -7.02
N THR A 63 12.18 -5.87 -7.13
CA THR A 63 12.88 -7.04 -6.55
C THR A 63 13.06 -6.98 -5.03
N GLY A 64 12.60 -5.89 -4.41
CA GLY A 64 12.63 -5.65 -2.97
C GLY A 64 11.49 -6.33 -2.23
N LYS A 65 11.23 -5.87 -1.02
CA LYS A 65 10.19 -6.43 -0.15
C LYS A 65 9.53 -5.36 0.68
N VAL A 66 8.20 -5.44 0.82
CA VAL A 66 7.43 -4.65 1.78
C VAL A 66 6.97 -5.56 2.91
N ILE A 67 7.15 -5.10 4.14
CA ILE A 67 6.68 -5.73 5.37
C ILE A 67 5.65 -4.78 5.98
N ALA A 68 4.37 -5.07 5.73
CA ALA A 68 3.24 -4.35 6.29
C ALA A 68 2.94 -4.89 7.70
N ILE A 69 2.87 -4.00 8.69
CA ILE A 69 2.66 -4.35 10.09
C ILE A 69 1.48 -3.54 10.60
N ASP A 70 0.48 -4.22 11.16
CA ASP A 70 -0.60 -3.59 11.91
C ASP A 70 -0.90 -4.42 13.16
N TYR A 71 -1.49 -3.79 14.17
CA TYR A 71 -1.95 -4.49 15.37
C TYR A 71 -3.43 -4.89 15.24
N ASP A 72 -4.19 -4.22 14.38
CA ASP A 72 -5.60 -4.55 14.13
C ASP A 72 -5.70 -5.70 13.13
N GLU A 73 -6.25 -6.83 13.58
CA GLU A 73 -6.47 -8.01 12.74
C GLU A 73 -7.37 -7.71 11.53
N ASN A 74 -8.32 -6.77 11.65
CA ASN A 74 -9.18 -6.37 10.53
C ASN A 74 -8.38 -5.65 9.44
N ALA A 75 -7.42 -4.79 9.84
CA ALA A 75 -6.53 -4.10 8.91
C ALA A 75 -5.62 -5.10 8.17
N ILE A 76 -5.09 -6.09 8.89
CA ILE A 76 -4.27 -7.17 8.31
C ILE A 76 -5.08 -7.96 7.29
N GLU A 77 -6.30 -8.37 7.64
CA GLU A 77 -7.13 -9.19 6.75
C GLU A 77 -7.60 -8.41 5.51
N LEU A 78 -8.00 -7.15 5.70
CA LEU A 78 -8.32 -6.26 4.58
C LEU A 78 -7.12 -6.09 3.64
N THR A 79 -5.93 -5.85 4.18
CA THR A 79 -4.70 -5.70 3.40
C THR A 79 -4.40 -6.95 2.56
N LYS A 80 -4.54 -8.15 3.13
CA LYS A 80 -4.36 -9.42 2.39
C LYS A 80 -5.37 -9.55 1.25
N LYS A 81 -6.63 -9.18 1.48
CA LYS A 81 -7.68 -9.25 0.47
C LYS A 81 -7.43 -8.29 -0.68
N ILE A 82 -7.05 -7.04 -0.38
CA ILE A 82 -6.68 -6.03 -1.39
C ILE A 82 -5.47 -6.50 -2.21
N LEU A 83 -4.46 -7.09 -1.57
CA LEU A 83 -3.27 -7.62 -2.25
C LEU A 83 -3.63 -8.63 -3.35
N GLN A 84 -4.62 -9.50 -3.13
CA GLN A 84 -5.05 -10.50 -4.11
C GLN A 84 -5.78 -9.92 -5.33
N ASN A 85 -6.33 -8.70 -5.21
CA ASN A 85 -7.17 -8.08 -6.24
C ASN A 85 -6.43 -7.02 -7.07
N LEU A 86 -5.45 -6.36 -6.46
CA LEU A 86 -4.75 -5.21 -7.04
C LEU A 86 -3.37 -5.54 -7.61
N VAL A 87 -2.70 -6.57 -7.07
CA VAL A 87 -1.36 -7.01 -7.48
C VAL A 87 -1.45 -8.32 -8.25
#